data_AF-A0A3M7P4D3-F1
#
_entry.id   AF-A0A3M7P4D3-F1
#
_cell.length_a   1.000
_cell.length_b   1.000
_cell.length_c   1.000
_cell.angle_alpha   90.00
_cell.angle_beta   90.00
_cell.angle_gamma   90.00
#
_symmetry.space_group_name_H-M   'P 1'
#
loop_
_entity.id
_entity.type
_entity.pdbx_description
1 polymer ?
#
loop_
_entity_poly.entity_id
_entity_poly.type
_entity_poly.pdbx_seq_one_letter_code
_entity_poly.pdbx_strand_id
1 'polypeptide(L)' 'MEKVDLPKLDISNVSFIVNTKKCGSNGEVRCTARHPDGSQAPVKYEYLDESIYRVKIFPLKTGIMHLRFEHWENEIIKK' A
#
# COMPACT_ATOMS: atom_id res chain seq x y z
N MET A 1 -3.93 -35.44 7.44
CA MET A 1 -3.61 -34.24 6.64
C MET A 1 -4.31 -33.08 7.30
N GLU A 2 -3.60 -32.30 8.11
CA GLU A 2 -4.17 -31.17 8.86
C GLU A 2 -4.53 -30.05 7.87
N LYS A 3 -5.78 -29.59 7.90
CA LYS A 3 -6.17 -28.37 7.22
C LYS A 3 -5.62 -27.22 8.05
N VAL A 4 -4.58 -26.57 7.55
CA VAL A 4 -4.13 -25.29 8.10
C VAL A 4 -5.23 -24.27 7.80
N ASP A 5 -5.95 -23.84 8.84
CA ASP A 5 -6.82 -22.67 8.73
C ASP A 5 -5.93 -21.46 8.48
N LEU A 6 -5.84 -21.06 7.20
CA LEU A 6 -5.23 -19.80 6.84
C LEU A 6 -5.98 -18.70 7.60
N PRO A 7 -5.28 -17.69 8.16
CA PRO A 7 -5.93 -16.61 8.85
C PRO A 7 -6.99 -16.01 7.91
N LYS A 8 -8.24 -15.93 8.38
CA LYS A 8 -9.29 -15.19 7.70
C LYS A 8 -8.84 -13.74 7.65
N LEU A 9 -8.23 -13.35 6.53
CA LEU A 9 -7.81 -11.99 6.29
C LEU A 9 -9.07 -11.14 6.23
N ASP A 10 -9.27 -10.33 7.26
CA ASP A 10 -10.29 -9.30 7.24
C ASP A 10 -9.87 -8.23 6.23
N ILE A 11 -10.25 -8.47 4.97
CA ILE A 11 -10.01 -7.57 3.84
C ILE A 11 -10.83 -6.29 3.93
N SER A 12 -11.65 -6.09 4.98
CA SER A 12 -12.34 -4.81 5.18
C SER A 12 -11.34 -3.66 5.35
N ASN A 13 -10.15 -3.94 5.90
CA ASN A 13 -9.07 -2.96 6.09
C ASN A 13 -7.70 -3.64 5.95
N VAL A 14 -7.21 -3.80 4.72
CA VAL A 14 -5.85 -4.30 4.49
C VAL A 14 -4.84 -3.19 4.80
N SER A 15 -3.83 -3.47 5.62
CA SER A 15 -2.76 -2.51 5.90
C SER A 15 -1.37 -3.12 5.78
N PHE A 16 -0.44 -2.34 5.26
CA PHE A 16 0.96 -2.70 5.10
C PHE A 16 1.83 -1.71 5.86
N ILE A 17 2.85 -2.22 6.54
CA ILE A 17 3.92 -1.38 7.09
C ILE A 17 5.04 -1.35 6.05
N VAL A 18 5.33 -0.17 5.53
CA VAL A 18 6.35 0.07 4.51
C VAL A 18 7.51 0.80 5.17
N ASN A 19 8.71 0.26 5.04
CA ASN A 19 9.94 0.86 5.54
C ASN A 19 10.80 1.34 4.36
N THR A 20 11.01 2.65 4.26
CA THR A 20 11.77 3.29 3.18
C THR A 20 13.21 3.64 3.56
N LYS A 21 13.73 3.19 4.70
CA LYS A 21 15.05 3.59 5.21
C LYS A 21 16.20 3.34 4.22
N LYS A 22 16.03 2.36 3.32
CA LYS A 22 17.01 1.98 2.30
C LYS A 22 16.69 2.50 0.89
N CYS A 23 15.64 3.30 0.73
CA CYS A 23 15.15 3.73 -0.58
C CYS A 23 15.74 5.06 -1.08
N GLY A 24 16.53 5.77 -0.27
CA GLY A 24 17.02 7.12 -0.57
C GLY A 24 16.41 8.15 0.40
N SER A 25 17.00 9.35 0.48
CA SER A 25 16.66 10.34 1.51
C SER A 25 15.43 11.21 1.19
N ASN A 26 15.00 11.29 -0.08
CA ASN A 26 14.02 12.29 -0.53
C ASN A 26 12.86 11.70 -1.37
N GLY A 27 12.27 10.59 -0.92
CA GLY A 27 11.11 10.01 -1.61
C GLY A 27 9.92 9.72 -0.72
N GLU A 28 8.73 9.77 -1.33
CA GLU A 28 7.45 9.43 -0.71
C GLU A 28 7.03 8.01 -1.12
N VAL A 29 6.27 7.32 -0.26
CA VAL A 29 5.63 6.06 -0.63
C VAL A 29 4.31 6.35 -1.32
N ARG A 30 4.17 5.91 -2.56
CA ARG A 30 2.89 5.88 -3.27
C ARG A 30 2.40 4.45 -3.41
N CYS A 31 1.13 4.24 -3.11
CA CYS A 31 0.41 3.00 -3.32
C CYS A 31 -0.80 3.25 -4.21
N THR A 32 -0.94 2.43 -5.25
CA THR A 32 -2.14 2.36 -6.08
C THR A 32 -2.79 1.00 -5.86
N ALA A 33 -4.04 0.99 -5.44
CA ALA A 33 -4.83 -0.22 -5.25
C ALA A 33 -5.95 -0.27 -6.30
N ARG A 34 -5.96 -1.28 -7.17
CA ARG A 34 -6.96 -1.43 -8.24
C ARG A 34 -7.82 -2.66 -8.02
N HIS A 35 -9.13 -2.49 -8.21
CA HIS A 35 -10.12 -3.55 -8.29
C HIS A 35 -10.04 -4.30 -9.63
N PRO A 36 -10.69 -5.47 -9.75
CA PRO A 36 -10.73 -6.23 -11.01
C PRO A 36 -11.27 -5.44 -12.21
N ASP A 37 -12.17 -4.50 -11.98
CA ASP A 37 -12.76 -3.64 -13.01
C ASP A 37 -11.88 -2.42 -13.37
N GLY A 38 -10.68 -2.33 -12.80
CA GLY A 38 -9.74 -1.23 -13.01
C GLY A 38 -9.99 0.02 -12.15
N SER A 39 -11.11 0.09 -11.41
CA SER A 39 -11.37 1.21 -10.49
C SER A 39 -10.40 1.18 -9.31
N GLN A 40 -10.10 2.34 -8.72
CA GLN A 40 -9.17 2.43 -7.60
C GLN A 40 -9.88 2.36 -6.25
N ALA A 41 -9.28 1.63 -5.31
CA ALA A 41 -9.68 1.66 -3.91
C ALA A 41 -9.03 2.85 -3.20
N PRO A 42 -9.72 3.48 -2.23
CA PRO A 42 -9.13 4.50 -1.36
C PRO A 42 -7.89 3.96 -0.63
N VAL A 43 -6.85 4.80 -0.56
CA VAL A 43 -5.62 4.54 0.17
C VAL A 43 -5.38 5.68 1.15
N LYS A 44 -5.08 5.34 2.41
CA LYS A 44 -4.67 6.29 3.45
C LYS A 44 -3.27 5.95 3.95
N TYR A 45 -2.46 6.98 4.10
CA TYR A 45 -1.11 6.87 4.65
C TYR A 45 -1.12 7.40 6.07
N GLU A 46 -0.51 6.64 6.98
CA GLU A 46 -0.29 7.02 8.37
C GLU A 46 1.22 6.97 8.62
N TYR A 47 1.79 8.11 8.99
CA TYR A 47 3.21 8.21 9.32
C TYR A 47 3.44 7.64 10.72
N LEU A 48 4.30 6.62 10.82
CA LEU A 48 4.61 5.97 12.10
C LEU A 48 5.96 6.43 12.65
N ASP A 49 6.94 6.65 11.77
CA ASP A 49 8.31 7.05 12.11
C ASP A 49 9.02 7.62 10.86
N GLU A 50 10.25 8.12 11.01
CA GLU A 50 11.05 8.82 9.99
C GLU A 50 10.96 8.21 8.59
N SER A 51 11.04 6.88 8.53
CA SER A 51 11.04 6.07 7.31
C SER A 51 9.98 4.97 7.30
N ILE A 52 9.01 5.02 8.22
CA ILE A 52 8.02 3.95 8.38
C ILE A 52 6.61 4.51 8.21
N TYR A 53 5.91 3.95 7.23
CA TYR A 53 4.55 4.32 6.87
C TYR A 53 3.63 3.12 7.05
N ARG A 54 2.43 3.35 7.58
CA ARG A 54 1.33 2.41 7.45
C ARG A 54 0.43 2.83 6.29
N VAL A 55 0.36 1.98 5.28
CA VAL A 55 -0.52 2.17 4.11
C VAL A 55 -1.77 1.34 4.32
N LYS A 56 -2.92 2.00 4.46
CA LYS A 56 -4.24 1.38 4.64
C LYS A 56 -5.02 1.45 3.34
N ILE A 57 -5.56 0.32 2.90
CA ILE A 57 -6.40 0.19 1.71
C ILE A 57 -7.80 -0.17 2.18
N PHE A 58 -8.79 0.49 1.59
CA PHE A 58 -10.21 0.29 1.91
C PHE A 58 -10.93 -0.25 0.68
N PRO A 59 -10.97 -1.57 0.46
CA PRO A 59 -11.66 -2.14 -0.70
C PRO A 59 -13.16 -1.83 -0.64
N LEU A 60 -13.70 -1.24 -1.70
CA LEU A 60 -15.14 -0.96 -1.82
C LEU A 60 -15.87 -2.04 -2.64
N LYS A 61 -15.12 -2.99 -3.20
CA LYS A 61 -15.60 -4.06 -4.08
C LYS A 61 -14.85 -5.35 -3.77
N THR A 62 -15.54 -6.47 -3.93
CA THR A 62 -14.96 -7.81 -3.80
C THR A 62 -14.17 -8.20 -5.04
N GLY A 63 -13.18 -9.09 -4.86
CA GLY A 63 -12.40 -9.68 -5.95
C GLY A 63 -10.90 -9.50 -5.75
N ILE A 64 -10.11 -10.07 -6.67
CA ILE A 64 -8.64 -9.99 -6.63
C ILE A 64 -8.21 -8.56 -6.97
N MET A 65 -7.46 -7.94 -6.07
CA MET A 65 -6.95 -6.59 -6.25
C MET A 65 -5.48 -6.62 -6.68
N HIS A 66 -5.10 -5.63 -7.50
CA HIS A 66 -3.71 -5.39 -7.85
C HIS A 66 -3.20 -4.18 -7.07
N LEU A 67 -2.17 -4.41 -6.25
CA LEU A 67 -1.51 -3.37 -5.47
C LEU A 67 -0.14 -3.06 -6.09
N ARG A 68 0.14 -1.77 -6.28
CA ARG A 68 1.44 -1.28 -6.75
C ARG A 68 1.99 -0.30 -5.73
N PHE A 69 3.17 -0.61 -5.19
CA PHE A 69 3.92 0.27 -4.28
C PHE A 69 5.12 0.85 -5.01
N GLU A 70 5.34 2.14 -4.85
CA GLU A 70 6.40 2.90 -5.50
C GLU A 70 7.05 3.82 -4.48
N HIS A 71 8.38 3.87 -4.50
CA HIS A 71 9.13 4.96 -3.89
C HIS A 71 9.28 6.05 -4.94
N TRP A 72 8.74 7.23 -4.68
CA TRP A 72 8.70 8.33 -5.62
C TRP A 72 9.58 9.46 -5.12
N GLU A 73 10.69 9.72 -5.80
CA GLU A 73 11.55 10.87 -5.52
C GLU A 73 11.01 12.09 -6.27
N ASN A 74 10.72 13.17 -5.56
CA ASN A 74 10.33 14.44 -6.17
C ASN A 74 11.56 15.09 -6.80
N GLU A 75 11.97 14.66 -7.99
CA GLU A 75 12.79 15.52 -8.84
C GLU A 75 11.92 16.69 -9.29
N ILE A 76 12.08 17.84 -8.61
CA ILE A 76 11.69 19.12 -9.18
C ILE A 76 12.52 19.24 -10.46
N ILE A 77 11.88 19.08 -11.62
CA ILE A 77 12.44 19.51 -12.90
C ILE A 77 12.64 21.02 -12.76
N LYS A 78 13.84 21.44 -12.33
CA LYS A 78 14.28 22.82 -12.43
C LYS A 78 14.49 23.09 -13.92
N LYS A 79 13.47 23.69 -14.54
CA LYS A 79 13.58 24.33 -15.85
C LYS A 79 14.56 25.50 -15.78
#